data_AF-A0A350QSQ7-F1
#
_entry.id   AF-A0A350QSQ7-F1
#
_cell.length_a   1.000
_cell.length_b   1.000
_cell.length_c   1.000
_cell.angle_alpha   90.00
_cell.angle_beta   90.00
_cell.angle_gamma   90.00
#
_symmetry.space_group_name_H-M   'P 1'
#
loop_
_entity.id
_entity.type
_entity.pdbx_description
1 polymer ?
#
loop_
_entity_poly.entity_id
_entity_poly.type
_entity_poly.pdbx_seq_one_letter_code
_entity_poly.pdbx_strand_id
1 'polypeptide(L)'
;ATNPAGDVVETELRFIEVDEQGTELGRREFTIPGDVIFVDAWTVRFDHEQVARGDPFAGRSLILLRRLYSDRMSPRDGLTIDTPGGIPDGYALSEEARFERTIWRSFWRLATDAEEARRWGVRVAQGEAVYKPVTQGQVFDLIAEASGGLTMIPLSEDDGKLAVVEPLAD
;
A
#
# COMPACT_ATOMS: atom_id res chain seq x y z
N ALA A 1 -13.20 -19.71 6.28
CA ALA A 1 -14.21 -20.65 6.84
C ALA A 1 -15.62 -20.07 6.74
N THR A 2 -16.65 -20.92 6.62
CA THR A 2 -18.07 -20.52 6.61
C THR A 2 -18.83 -21.14 7.80
N ASN A 3 -19.85 -20.47 8.31
CA ASN A 3 -20.77 -21.03 9.32
C ASN A 3 -21.87 -21.89 8.66
N PRO A 4 -22.73 -22.59 9.43
CA PRO A 4 -23.84 -23.38 8.89
C PRO A 4 -24.91 -22.59 8.12
N ALA A 5 -24.98 -21.26 8.31
CA ALA A 5 -25.87 -20.37 7.56
C ALA A 5 -25.27 -19.97 6.19
N GLY A 6 -24.02 -20.34 5.92
CA GLY A 6 -23.29 -20.00 4.70
C GLY A 6 -22.50 -18.69 4.79
N ASP A 7 -22.51 -17.99 5.93
CA ASP A 7 -21.73 -16.76 6.08
C ASP A 7 -20.24 -17.08 6.20
N VAL A 8 -19.40 -16.34 5.48
CA VAL A 8 -17.95 -16.40 5.64
C VAL A 8 -17.59 -15.85 7.01
N VAL A 9 -17.18 -16.70 7.93
CA VAL A 9 -16.80 -16.28 9.29
C VAL A 9 -15.35 -15.83 9.38
N GLU A 10 -14.51 -16.33 8.49
CA GLU A 10 -13.07 -16.10 8.50
C GLU A 10 -12.51 -16.19 7.08
N THR A 11 -11.58 -15.30 6.76
CA THR A 11 -10.86 -15.24 5.49
C THR A 11 -9.37 -15.37 5.78
N GLU A 12 -8.74 -16.32 5.11
CA GLU A 12 -7.28 -16.47 5.07
C GLU A 12 -6.76 -15.76 3.82
N LEU A 13 -5.75 -14.91 3.99
CA LEU A 13 -5.16 -14.11 2.94
C LEU A 13 -3.66 -14.28 2.94
N ARG A 14 -3.07 -14.29 1.75
CA ARG A 14 -1.63 -14.16 1.57
C ARG A 14 -1.34 -12.82 0.92
N PHE A 15 -0.57 -11.99 1.62
CA PHE A 15 -0.03 -10.76 1.08
C PHE A 15 1.38 -11.06 0.55
N ILE A 16 1.63 -10.75 -0.71
CA ILE A 16 2.92 -11.00 -1.38
C ILE A 16 3.43 -9.67 -1.89
N GLU A 17 4.63 -9.30 -1.48
CA GLU A 17 5.36 -8.15 -2.01
C GLU A 17 6.23 -8.63 -3.15
N VAL A 18 6.20 -7.89 -4.26
CA VAL A 18 6.97 -8.20 -5.46
C VAL A 18 7.77 -6.99 -5.93
N ASP A 19 8.89 -7.23 -6.62
CA ASP A 19 9.62 -6.18 -7.33
C ASP A 19 8.97 -5.81 -8.66
N GLU A 20 9.60 -4.89 -9.41
CA GLU A 20 9.13 -4.45 -10.73
C GLU A 20 9.06 -5.57 -11.77
N GLN A 21 9.75 -6.69 -11.55
CA GLN A 21 9.77 -7.87 -12.41
C GLN A 21 8.78 -8.95 -11.93
N GLY A 22 8.03 -8.71 -10.85
CA GLY A 22 7.11 -9.68 -10.26
C GLY A 22 7.81 -10.71 -9.37
N THR A 23 9.09 -10.55 -9.06
CA THR A 23 9.82 -11.44 -8.15
C THR A 23 9.38 -11.18 -6.72
N GLU A 24 9.03 -12.23 -6.01
CA GLU A 24 8.65 -12.12 -4.60
C GLU A 24 9.81 -11.59 -3.73
N LEU A 25 9.55 -10.47 -3.05
CA LEU A 25 10.41 -9.86 -2.05
C LEU A 25 10.07 -10.34 -0.64
N GLY A 26 8.79 -10.67 -0.41
CA GLY A 26 8.32 -11.11 0.89
C GLY A 26 6.88 -11.61 0.84
N ARG A 27 6.49 -12.39 1.86
CA ARG A 27 5.12 -12.85 2.02
C ARG A 27 4.69 -12.83 3.48
N ARG A 28 3.42 -12.54 3.71
CA ARG A 28 2.76 -12.58 5.02
C ARG A 28 1.41 -13.27 4.87
N GLU A 29 1.05 -14.08 5.85
CA GLU A 29 -0.26 -14.73 5.90
C GLU A 29 -1.09 -14.09 7.02
N PHE A 30 -2.36 -13.84 6.72
CA PHE A 30 -3.30 -13.17 7.61
C PHE A 30 -4.57 -14.00 7.71
N THR A 31 -5.14 -14.04 8.91
CA THR A 31 -6.46 -14.62 9.16
C THR A 31 -7.32 -13.55 9.81
N ILE A 32 -8.41 -13.17 9.16
CA ILE A 32 -9.31 -12.11 9.62
C ILE A 32 -10.77 -12.55 9.52
N PRO A 33 -11.66 -12.07 10.41
CA PRO A 33 -13.07 -12.42 10.35
C PRO A 33 -13.76 -11.73 9.16
N GLY A 34 -14.86 -12.31 8.65
CA GLY A 34 -15.64 -11.69 7.57
C GLY A 34 -15.02 -11.84 6.17
N ASP A 35 -15.66 -11.23 5.19
CA ASP A 35 -15.35 -11.37 3.75
C ASP A 35 -15.21 -10.03 3.02
N VAL A 36 -15.40 -8.89 3.69
CA VAL A 36 -15.04 -7.59 3.11
C VAL A 36 -13.70 -7.18 3.68
N ILE A 37 -12.66 -7.21 2.87
CA ILE A 37 -11.29 -6.92 3.29
C ILE A 37 -11.00 -5.46 3.00
N PHE A 38 -10.42 -4.77 3.98
CA PHE A 38 -9.92 -3.41 3.88
C PHE A 38 -8.40 -3.43 3.97
N VAL A 39 -7.74 -2.73 3.05
CA VAL A 39 -6.31 -2.41 3.14
C VAL A 39 -6.19 -0.90 3.27
N ASP A 40 -5.60 -0.43 4.36
CA ASP A 40 -5.33 1.01 4.54
C ASP A 40 -3.86 1.36 4.30
N ALA A 41 -3.67 2.60 3.89
CA ALA A 41 -2.38 3.19 3.64
C ALA A 41 -2.32 4.64 4.10
N TRP A 42 -1.10 5.11 4.32
CA TRP A 42 -0.81 6.53 4.30
C TRP A 42 -0.30 6.93 2.93
N THR A 43 -0.88 7.99 2.37
CA THR A 43 -0.47 8.52 1.06
C THR A 43 0.01 9.95 1.21
N VAL A 44 1.10 10.29 0.51
CA VAL A 44 1.63 11.65 0.39
C VAL A 44 1.85 11.94 -1.08
N ARG A 45 1.22 13.02 -1.58
CA ARG A 45 1.35 13.49 -2.96
C ARG A 45 2.10 14.81 -2.94
N PHE A 46 3.15 14.92 -3.76
CA PHE A 46 3.95 16.14 -3.87
C PHE A 46 3.49 17.02 -5.03
N ASP A 47 3.67 18.33 -4.89
CA ASP A 47 3.41 19.28 -5.96
C ASP A 47 4.62 19.39 -6.88
N HIS A 48 4.43 19.11 -8.18
CA HIS A 48 5.49 19.16 -9.18
C HIS A 48 6.12 20.57 -9.33
N GLU A 49 5.39 21.64 -9.01
CA GLU A 49 5.91 23.02 -9.09
C GLU A 49 6.66 23.46 -7.82
N GLN A 50 6.33 22.88 -6.67
CA GLN A 50 6.90 23.27 -5.37
C GLN A 50 8.13 22.44 -4.98
N VAL A 51 8.28 21.26 -5.58
CA VAL A 51 9.48 20.45 -5.43
C VAL A 51 10.59 20.99 -6.36
N ALA A 52 11.83 21.05 -5.87
CA ALA A 52 12.96 21.58 -6.64
C ALA A 52 13.16 20.81 -7.97
N ARG A 53 13.49 21.54 -9.05
CA ARG A 53 13.76 20.91 -10.36
C ARG A 53 14.98 19.97 -10.25
N GLY A 54 14.75 18.68 -10.45
CA GLY A 54 15.78 17.62 -10.29
C GLY A 54 15.66 16.82 -8.99
N ASP A 55 14.69 17.15 -8.13
CA ASP A 55 14.36 16.35 -6.95
C ASP A 55 13.67 15.03 -7.38
N PRO A 56 14.09 13.88 -6.84
CA PRO A 56 13.55 12.58 -7.20
C PRO A 56 12.06 12.43 -6.87
N PHE A 57 11.44 13.29 -6.05
CA PHE A 57 10.03 13.19 -5.65
C PHE A 57 9.09 14.15 -6.39
N ALA A 58 9.60 14.97 -7.31
CA ALA A 58 8.76 15.88 -8.09
C ALA A 58 7.72 15.10 -8.91
N GLY A 59 6.43 15.33 -8.63
CA GLY A 59 5.33 14.62 -9.28
C GLY A 59 5.17 13.15 -8.88
N ARG A 60 5.83 12.70 -7.81
CA ARG A 60 5.68 11.34 -7.26
C ARG A 60 4.77 11.33 -6.03
N SER A 61 4.36 10.14 -5.65
CA SER A 61 3.64 9.87 -4.40
C SER A 61 4.42 8.90 -3.55
N LEU A 62 4.35 9.08 -2.22
CA LEU A 62 4.80 8.09 -1.25
C LEU A 62 3.60 7.37 -0.68
N ILE A 63 3.72 6.04 -0.55
CA ILE A 63 2.67 5.17 -0.02
C ILE A 63 3.28 4.25 1.03
N LEU A 64 2.60 4.14 2.17
CA LEU A 64 2.94 3.21 3.24
C LEU A 64 1.70 2.37 3.56
N LEU A 65 1.72 1.08 3.22
CA LEU A 65 0.65 0.14 3.56
C LEU A 65 0.71 -0.15 5.07
N ARG A 66 -0.39 0.07 5.78
CA ARG A 66 -0.34 0.07 7.25
C ARG A 66 -0.93 -1.18 7.85
N ARG A 67 -2.14 -1.55 7.45
CA ARG A 67 -2.85 -2.68 8.04
C ARG A 67 -3.94 -3.21 7.14
N LEU A 68 -4.32 -4.43 7.49
CA LEU A 68 -5.41 -5.18 6.92
C LEU A 68 -6.46 -5.43 8.00
N TYR A 69 -7.73 -5.19 7.70
CA TYR A 69 -8.88 -5.41 8.59
C TYR A 69 -10.11 -5.77 7.76
N SER A 70 -11.27 -5.90 8.41
CA SER A 70 -12.50 -6.33 7.74
C SER A 70 -13.75 -5.61 8.21
N ASP A 71 -14.88 -5.89 7.58
CA ASP A 71 -16.21 -5.47 8.05
C ASP A 71 -16.58 -6.04 9.43
N ARG A 72 -15.86 -7.08 9.90
CA ARG A 72 -16.04 -7.72 11.21
C ARG A 72 -14.86 -7.52 12.16
N MET A 73 -13.96 -6.62 11.84
CA MET A 73 -12.80 -6.26 12.65
C MET A 73 -12.63 -4.75 12.65
N SER A 74 -12.54 -4.13 13.83
CA SER A 74 -12.34 -2.68 13.89
C SER A 74 -10.99 -2.28 13.27
N PRO A 75 -10.86 -1.11 12.62
CA PRO A 75 -9.56 -0.66 12.10
C PRO A 75 -8.46 -0.55 13.17
N ARG A 76 -8.84 -0.38 14.45
CA ARG A 76 -7.90 -0.34 15.58
C ARG A 76 -7.25 -1.69 15.83
N ASP A 77 -7.99 -2.78 15.59
CA ASP A 77 -7.56 -4.16 15.83
C ASP A 77 -6.99 -4.83 14.57
N GLY A 78 -6.86 -4.05 13.48
CA GLY A 78 -6.32 -4.51 12.20
C GLY A 78 -4.89 -5.05 12.30
N LEU A 79 -4.59 -6.02 11.46
CA LEU A 79 -3.30 -6.69 11.39
C LEU A 79 -2.30 -5.81 10.63
N THR A 80 -1.12 -5.60 11.21
CA THR A 80 -0.12 -4.69 10.63
C THR A 80 0.50 -5.28 9.37
N ILE A 81 0.54 -4.48 8.30
CA ILE A 81 1.39 -4.71 7.13
C ILE A 81 2.71 -4.03 7.48
N ASP A 82 2.89 -2.74 7.19
CA ASP A 82 4.13 -2.03 7.52
C ASP A 82 3.99 -1.08 8.70
N THR A 83 5.14 -0.77 9.30
CA THR A 83 5.23 0.10 10.46
C THR A 83 5.72 1.50 10.05
N PRO A 84 4.98 2.58 10.36
CA PRO A 84 5.46 3.93 10.09
C PRO A 84 6.82 4.23 10.70
N GLY A 85 7.77 4.62 9.86
CA GLY A 85 9.15 4.90 10.27
C GLY A 85 10.04 3.67 10.49
N GLY A 86 9.51 2.46 10.30
CA GLY A 86 10.30 1.24 10.19
C GLY A 86 10.90 1.15 8.79
N ILE A 87 12.22 1.11 8.70
CA ILE A 87 12.91 0.76 7.46
C ILE A 87 13.07 -0.77 7.49
N PRO A 88 12.68 -1.54 6.46
CA PRO A 88 13.01 -2.96 6.39
C PRO A 88 14.52 -3.16 6.54
N ASP A 89 14.94 -4.13 7.37
CA ASP A 89 16.35 -4.45 7.57
C ASP A 89 16.98 -4.87 6.24
N GLY A 90 17.72 -3.95 5.62
CA GLY A 90 18.32 -4.12 4.29
C GLY A 90 18.38 -2.84 3.45
N TYR A 91 17.49 -1.87 3.71
CA TYR A 91 17.52 -0.54 3.07
C TYR A 91 18.58 0.36 3.73
N ALA A 92 19.82 0.26 3.24
CA ALA A 92 20.93 1.08 3.68
C ALA A 92 20.73 2.56 3.29
N LEU A 93 20.41 3.41 4.27
CA LEU A 93 20.90 4.79 4.47
C LEU A 93 20.94 5.80 3.28
N SER A 94 20.18 5.62 2.20
CA SER A 94 20.10 6.60 1.10
C SER A 94 19.46 7.93 1.56
N GLU A 95 19.67 9.00 0.80
CA GLU A 95 19.07 10.31 1.10
C GLU A 95 17.54 10.25 0.96
N GLU A 96 17.06 9.50 -0.03
CA GLU A 96 15.65 9.19 -0.27
C GLU A 96 15.03 8.49 0.93
N ALA A 97 15.67 7.43 1.46
CA ALA A 97 15.17 6.72 2.64
C ALA A 97 15.12 7.60 3.89
N ARG A 98 16.06 8.54 4.05
CA ARG A 98 16.04 9.53 5.15
C ARG A 98 14.92 10.54 4.98
N PHE A 99 14.68 10.99 3.75
CA PHE A 99 13.59 11.91 3.42
C PHE A 99 12.23 11.25 3.70
N GLU A 100 11.99 10.06 3.17
CA GLU A 100 10.76 9.29 3.39
C GLU A 100 10.49 9.07 4.88
N ARG A 101 11.50 8.67 5.65
CA ARG A 101 11.38 8.53 7.10
C ARG A 101 10.96 9.83 7.79
N THR A 102 11.44 10.96 7.30
CA THR A 102 11.09 12.28 7.86
C THR A 102 9.66 12.67 7.53
N ILE A 103 9.20 12.36 6.31
CA ILE A 103 7.80 12.50 5.89
C ILE A 103 6.91 11.65 6.80
N TRP A 104 7.22 10.36 6.99
CA TRP A 104 6.40 9.46 7.80
C TRP A 104 6.34 9.84 9.27
N ARG A 105 7.44 10.32 9.86
CA ARG A 105 7.45 10.86 11.24
C ARG A 105 6.62 12.13 11.39
N SER A 106 6.51 12.93 10.33
CA SER A 106 5.79 14.20 10.33
C SER A 106 4.39 14.07 9.73
N PHE A 107 3.97 12.86 9.37
CA PHE A 107 2.82 12.60 8.51
C PHE A 107 1.56 13.34 8.96
N TRP A 108 1.16 13.20 10.22
CA TRP A 108 -0.05 13.86 10.72
C TRP A 108 0.07 15.37 10.79
N ARG A 109 1.27 15.91 11.01
CA ARG A 109 1.51 17.36 10.92
C ARG A 109 1.34 17.82 9.48
N LEU A 110 1.94 17.12 8.52
CA LEU A 110 1.79 17.41 7.09
C LEU A 110 0.32 17.27 6.62
N ALA A 111 -0.44 16.36 7.21
CA ALA A 111 -1.86 16.15 6.91
C ALA A 111 -2.80 17.22 7.49
N THR A 112 -2.37 17.96 8.51
CA THR A 112 -3.25 18.87 9.28
C THR A 112 -2.78 20.31 9.35
N ASP A 113 -1.53 20.60 8.95
CA ASP A 113 -0.95 21.94 8.87
C ASP A 113 -0.58 22.28 7.42
N ALA A 114 -1.39 23.15 6.80
CA ALA A 114 -1.21 23.52 5.40
C ALA A 114 0.06 24.35 5.14
N GLU A 115 0.55 25.12 6.11
CA GLU A 115 1.81 25.87 5.95
C GLU A 115 3.00 24.92 5.97
N GLU A 116 2.99 23.97 6.91
CA GLU A 116 4.01 22.93 6.95
C GLU A 116 3.97 22.08 5.67
N ALA A 117 2.79 21.62 5.23
CA ALA A 117 2.66 20.86 4.00
C ALA A 117 3.29 21.59 2.79
N ARG A 118 2.97 22.87 2.62
CA ARG A 118 3.55 23.71 1.54
C ARG A 118 5.06 23.85 1.63
N ARG A 119 5.63 24.01 2.84
CA ARG A 119 7.10 24.08 3.01
C ARG A 119 7.81 22.82 2.57
N TRP A 120 7.14 21.67 2.70
CA TRP A 120 7.64 20.37 2.28
C TRP A 120 7.25 20.00 0.85
N GLY A 121 6.62 20.90 0.09
CA GLY A 121 6.11 20.61 -1.26
C GLY A 121 5.01 19.55 -1.28
N VAL A 122 4.36 19.28 -0.14
CA VAL A 122 3.29 18.30 -0.01
C VAL A 122 1.96 18.95 -0.38
N ARG A 123 1.33 18.40 -1.43
CA ARG A 123 0.00 18.81 -1.86
C ARG A 123 -1.10 18.12 -1.05
N VAL A 124 -0.93 16.83 -0.78
CA VAL A 124 -1.88 16.01 -0.02
C VAL A 124 -1.11 15.05 0.88
N ALA A 125 -1.50 14.94 2.15
CA ALA A 125 -1.12 13.84 3.04
C ALA A 125 -2.38 13.33 3.74
N GLN A 126 -2.71 12.05 3.58
CA GLN A 126 -3.94 11.49 4.14
C GLN A 126 -3.91 9.98 4.31
N GLY A 127 -4.78 9.47 5.19
CA GLY A 127 -5.10 8.05 5.22
C GLY A 127 -6.05 7.71 4.08
N GLU A 128 -5.80 6.59 3.40
CA GLU A 128 -6.68 6.03 2.39
C GLU A 128 -6.94 4.56 2.70
N ALA A 129 -8.10 4.05 2.32
CA ALA A 129 -8.39 2.62 2.40
C ALA A 129 -9.17 2.18 1.17
N VAL A 130 -8.79 1.03 0.61
CA VAL A 130 -9.57 0.31 -0.40
C VAL A 130 -10.15 -0.93 0.21
N TYR A 131 -11.32 -1.33 -0.28
CA TYR A 131 -11.98 -2.51 0.21
C TYR A 131 -12.81 -3.20 -0.85
N LYS A 132 -12.91 -4.53 -0.75
CA LYS A 132 -13.79 -5.36 -1.58
C LYS A 132 -14.30 -6.56 -0.79
N PRO A 133 -15.52 -7.04 -1.12
CA PRO A 133 -15.86 -8.41 -0.81
C PRO A 133 -14.91 -9.36 -1.54
N VAL A 134 -14.50 -10.44 -0.88
CA VAL A 134 -13.61 -11.45 -1.45
C VAL A 134 -14.24 -12.85 -1.34
N THR A 135 -13.91 -13.69 -2.30
CA THR A 135 -14.26 -15.11 -2.31
C THR A 135 -13.00 -15.97 -2.46
N GLN A 136 -13.10 -17.23 -2.05
CA GLN A 136 -11.98 -18.16 -2.13
C GLN A 136 -11.39 -18.24 -3.55
N GLY A 137 -10.06 -18.19 -3.64
CA GLY A 137 -9.31 -18.33 -4.89
C GLY A 137 -9.11 -17.04 -5.67
N GLN A 138 -9.69 -15.91 -5.24
CA GLN A 138 -9.43 -14.63 -5.89
C GLN A 138 -8.02 -14.12 -5.59
N VAL A 139 -7.40 -13.51 -6.61
CA VAL A 139 -6.13 -12.81 -6.52
C VAL A 139 -6.37 -11.36 -6.92
N PHE A 140 -5.70 -10.45 -6.23
CA PHE A 140 -5.79 -9.02 -6.53
C PHE A 140 -4.41 -8.40 -6.60
N ASP A 141 -4.20 -7.55 -7.59
CA ASP A 141 -3.10 -6.60 -7.58
C ASP A 141 -3.46 -5.42 -6.69
N LEU A 142 -2.56 -5.10 -5.77
CA LEU A 142 -2.64 -3.91 -4.94
C LEU A 142 -1.61 -2.91 -5.43
N ILE A 143 -2.07 -1.89 -6.14
CA ILE A 143 -1.21 -0.92 -6.82
C ILE A 143 -1.26 0.42 -6.10
N ALA A 144 -0.06 0.92 -5.80
CA ALA A 144 0.20 2.27 -5.33
C ALA A 144 0.43 3.18 -6.55
N GLU A 145 -0.55 4.01 -6.91
CA GLU A 145 -0.43 4.85 -8.11
C GLU A 145 0.51 6.04 -7.91
N ALA A 146 1.28 6.39 -8.95
CA ALA A 146 2.21 7.52 -8.91
C ALA A 146 1.51 8.88 -8.71
N SER A 147 0.30 9.05 -9.26
CA SER A 147 -0.62 10.17 -9.02
C SER A 147 -1.20 10.21 -7.60
N GLY A 148 -0.92 9.14 -6.83
CA GLY A 148 -1.34 8.92 -5.48
C GLY A 148 -2.72 8.29 -5.44
N GLY A 149 -2.83 7.16 -4.78
CA GLY A 149 -4.03 6.37 -4.68
C GLY A 149 -3.66 4.93 -4.43
N LEU A 150 -4.46 4.23 -3.66
CA LEU A 150 -4.39 2.78 -3.55
C LEU A 150 -5.48 2.18 -4.42
N THR A 151 -5.14 1.20 -5.25
CA THR A 151 -6.11 0.51 -6.12
C THR A 151 -5.97 -0.99 -5.91
N MET A 152 -7.11 -1.69 -5.81
CA MET A 152 -7.14 -3.15 -5.67
C MET A 152 -7.87 -3.76 -6.87
N ILE A 153 -7.14 -4.36 -7.81
CA ILE A 153 -7.62 -4.83 -9.11
C ILE A 153 -7.71 -6.36 -9.09
N PRO A 154 -8.86 -6.98 -9.40
CA PRO A 154 -8.93 -8.43 -9.49
C PRO A 154 -8.08 -8.91 -10.67
N LEU A 155 -7.31 -9.96 -10.45
CA LEU A 155 -6.61 -10.68 -11.49
C LEU A 155 -7.43 -11.87 -11.95
N SER A 156 -7.55 -12.03 -13.26
CA SER A 156 -8.03 -13.25 -13.88
C SER A 156 -6.88 -14.25 -14.07
N GLU A 157 -7.20 -15.53 -14.29
CA GLU A 157 -6.19 -16.54 -14.63
C GLU A 157 -5.40 -16.21 -15.90
N ASP A 158 -5.94 -15.37 -16.78
CA ASP A 158 -5.26 -14.91 -18.00
C ASP A 158 -4.29 -13.75 -17.73
N ASP A 159 -4.50 -12.95 -16.69
CA ASP A 159 -3.58 -11.88 -16.29
C ASP A 159 -2.29 -12.47 -15.67
N GLY A 160 -2.40 -13.62 -14.98
CA GLY A 160 -1.25 -14.36 -14.45
C GLY A 160 -0.31 -14.93 -15.53
N LYS A 161 -0.77 -15.04 -16.79
CA LYS A 161 0.09 -15.42 -17.93
C LYS A 161 0.81 -14.23 -18.55
N LEU A 162 0.31 -13.01 -18.36
CA LEU A 162 0.93 -11.76 -18.86
C LEU A 162 2.00 -11.22 -17.90
N ALA A 163 1.92 -11.54 -16.60
CA ALA A 163 2.96 -11.21 -15.63
C ALA A 163 4.23 -12.08 -15.78
N VAL A 164 4.14 -13.23 -16.47
CA VAL A 164 5.32 -13.94 -16.99
C VAL A 164 5.72 -13.27 -18.29
N VAL A 165 6.31 -12.07 -18.17
CA VAL A 165 6.74 -11.27 -19.31
C VAL A 165 7.69 -12.11 -20.16
N GLU A 166 7.34 -12.29 -21.43
CA GLU A 166 8.20 -12.89 -22.44
C GLU A 166 9.61 -12.26 -22.36
N PRO A 167 10.69 -13.05 -22.43
CA PRO A 167 12.02 -12.47 -22.50
C PRO A 167 12.10 -11.61 -23.77
N LEU A 168 12.28 -10.30 -23.59
CA LEU A 168 12.68 -9.43 -24.69
C LEU A 168 14.06 -9.92 -25.15
N ALA A 169 14.06 -10.63 -26.28
CA ALA A 169 15.27 -11.05 -26.96
C ALA A 169 16.10 -9.83 -27.39
N ASP A 170 17.42 -10.01 -27.38
CA ASP A 170 18.47 -9.04 -27.69
C ASP A 170 18.26 -8.22 -28.98
#